data_AF-A0A349H130-F1
#
_entry.id   AF-A0A349H130-F1
#
_cell.length_a   1.000
_cell.length_b   1.000
_cell.length_c   1.000
_cell.angle_alpha   90.00
_cell.angle_beta   90.00
_cell.angle_gamma   90.00
#
_symmetry.space_group_name_H-M   'P 1'
#
loop_
_entity.id
_entity.type
_entity.pdbx_description
1 polymer ?
#
loop_
_entity_poly.entity_id
_entity_poly.type
_entity_poly.pdbx_seq_one_letter_code
_entity_poly.pdbx_strand_id
1 'polypeptide(L)'
;MVLMLIIAIIGRVGCSCSESKKPVVDVDQERVNAMNAENAAHAERARVAALESISAQQALEEKLRQFAISRTPELWRVLQQLRSLHKDTSEQLLKLQSALESVGRDADQDLDYQRFGRKRNELGMLIRKLENELENAYIAYVKFETAPHDAVFSNQVAVAYQSGMATAREATARFNELKDELLK
;
A
#
# COMPACT_ATOMS: atom_id res chain seq x y z
N MET A 1 31.24 -45.05 14.54
CA MET A 1 30.90 -46.12 15.51
C MET A 1 29.38 -46.29 15.39
N VAL A 2 28.88 -47.07 14.42
CA VAL A 2 28.72 -48.54 14.37
C VAL A 2 27.87 -49.09 15.52
N LEU A 3 26.62 -49.45 15.19
CA LEU A 3 25.83 -50.64 15.58
C LEU A 3 24.40 -50.36 15.05
N MET A 4 23.86 -50.92 13.97
CA MET A 4 23.65 -52.32 13.59
C MET A 4 23.03 -53.15 14.73
N LEU A 5 21.71 -53.29 14.72
CA LEU A 5 21.05 -54.51 15.20
C LEU A 5 19.87 -54.87 14.28
N ILE A 6 19.99 -56.08 13.72
CA ILE A 6 19.04 -56.82 12.90
C ILE A 6 18.34 -57.82 13.81
N ILE A 7 17.01 -57.91 13.80
CA ILE A 7 16.28 -59.17 14.02
C ILE A 7 15.06 -59.22 13.09
N ALA A 8 15.03 -60.28 12.29
CA ALA A 8 13.94 -60.72 11.42
C ALA A 8 12.98 -61.65 12.16
N ILE A 9 11.76 -61.85 11.63
CA ILE A 9 10.97 -63.11 11.53
C ILE A 9 9.65 -62.72 10.84
N ILE A 10 9.49 -62.99 9.54
CA ILE A 10 8.79 -64.14 8.93
C ILE A 10 7.37 -64.34 9.45
N GLY A 11 6.40 -64.09 8.58
CA GLY A 11 5.04 -64.60 8.77
C GLY A 11 4.05 -64.18 7.70
N ARG A 12 3.82 -65.13 6.77
CA ARG A 12 2.49 -65.55 6.27
C ARG A 12 2.20 -65.25 4.79
N VAL A 13 2.28 -66.36 4.05
CA VAL A 13 1.71 -66.59 2.73
C VAL A 13 0.19 -66.39 2.80
N GLY A 14 -0.32 -65.47 1.99
CA GLY A 14 -1.73 -65.23 1.76
C GLY A 14 -2.00 -65.20 0.26
N CYS A 15 -2.50 -66.32 -0.25
CA CYS A 15 -3.05 -66.48 -1.58
C CYS A 15 -4.28 -65.58 -1.74
N SER A 16 -4.38 -64.75 -2.79
CA SER A 16 -5.68 -64.36 -3.35
C SER A 16 -5.55 -63.62 -4.68
N CYS A 17 -6.12 -64.24 -5.71
CA CYS A 17 -6.84 -63.65 -6.85
C CYS A 17 -6.19 -62.51 -7.65
N SER A 18 -5.69 -62.90 -8.82
CA SER A 18 -5.51 -62.05 -10.00
C SER A 18 -6.85 -61.45 -10.43
N GLU A 19 -7.09 -60.20 -10.05
CA GLU A 19 -8.22 -59.40 -10.56
C GLU A 19 -7.70 -58.47 -11.65
N SER A 20 -8.15 -58.73 -12.88
CA SER A 20 -7.87 -57.94 -14.08
C SER A 20 -8.42 -56.51 -13.90
N LYS A 21 -7.57 -55.60 -13.41
CA LYS A 21 -7.83 -54.15 -13.41
C LYS A 21 -7.80 -53.66 -14.84
N LYS A 22 -8.98 -53.41 -15.40
CA LYS A 22 -9.15 -52.52 -16.56
C LYS A 22 -8.46 -51.18 -16.25
N PRO A 23 -7.78 -50.54 -17.21
CA PRO A 23 -7.30 -49.17 -17.01
C PRO A 23 -8.53 -48.28 -16.85
N VAL A 24 -8.84 -47.92 -15.60
CA VAL A 24 -9.71 -46.77 -15.32
C VAL A 24 -8.87 -45.57 -15.72
N VAL A 25 -9.10 -45.11 -16.94
CA VAL A 25 -8.47 -43.91 -17.48
C VAL A 25 -8.77 -42.76 -16.52
N ASP A 26 -7.71 -42.06 -16.15
CA ASP A 26 -7.57 -40.88 -15.29
C ASP A 26 -8.45 -39.67 -15.69
N VAL A 27 -9.77 -39.85 -15.83
CA VAL A 27 -10.71 -38.80 -16.26
C VAL A 27 -10.77 -37.66 -15.22
N ASP A 28 -10.51 -37.95 -13.94
CA ASP A 28 -10.46 -36.93 -12.89
C ASP A 28 -9.16 -36.13 -12.91
N GLN A 29 -8.03 -36.72 -13.32
CA GLN A 29 -6.74 -36.03 -13.37
C GLN A 29 -6.71 -34.99 -14.49
N GLU A 30 -7.30 -35.28 -15.65
CA GLU A 30 -7.35 -34.34 -16.78
C GLU A 30 -8.22 -33.12 -16.45
N ARG A 31 -9.34 -33.31 -15.75
CA ARG A 31 -10.20 -32.21 -15.27
C ARG A 31 -9.51 -31.38 -14.18
N VAL A 32 -8.80 -32.00 -13.25
CA VAL A 32 -8.01 -31.30 -12.24
C VAL A 32 -6.87 -30.51 -12.90
N ASN A 33 -6.17 -31.09 -13.88
CA ASN A 33 -5.12 -30.41 -14.62
C ASN A 33 -5.66 -29.22 -15.42
N ALA A 34 -6.82 -29.37 -16.08
CA ALA A 34 -7.48 -28.28 -16.80
C ALA A 34 -7.94 -27.15 -15.86
N MET A 35 -8.57 -27.49 -14.73
CA MET A 35 -8.98 -26.51 -13.72
C MET A 35 -7.78 -25.79 -13.10
N ASN A 36 -6.68 -26.50 -12.84
CA ASN A 36 -5.44 -25.90 -12.36
C ASN A 36 -4.81 -24.97 -13.41
N ALA A 37 -4.86 -25.35 -14.69
CA ALA A 37 -4.38 -24.51 -15.79
C ALA A 37 -5.22 -23.24 -15.96
N GLU A 38 -6.55 -23.33 -15.85
CA GLU A 38 -7.45 -22.17 -15.89
C GLU A 38 -7.21 -21.24 -14.69
N ASN A 39 -7.11 -21.80 -13.47
CA ASN A 39 -6.79 -21.02 -12.27
C ASN A 39 -5.42 -20.34 -12.39
N ALA A 40 -4.42 -21.03 -12.93
CA ALA A 40 -3.10 -20.44 -13.19
C ALA A 40 -3.16 -19.31 -14.23
N ALA A 41 -3.95 -19.47 -15.30
CA ALA A 41 -4.14 -18.43 -16.31
C ALA A 41 -4.88 -17.20 -15.74
N HIS A 42 -5.88 -17.39 -14.89
CA HIS A 42 -6.57 -16.31 -14.19
C HIS A 42 -5.64 -15.59 -13.20
N ALA A 43 -4.85 -16.33 -12.43
CA ALA A 43 -3.85 -15.76 -11.53
C ALA A 43 -2.80 -14.92 -12.29
N GLU A 44 -2.30 -15.41 -13.43
CA GLU A 44 -1.31 -14.67 -14.21
C GLU A 44 -1.91 -13.40 -14.83
N ARG A 45 -3.15 -13.44 -15.35
CA ARG A 45 -3.84 -12.23 -15.82
C ARG A 45 -4.01 -11.19 -14.71
N ALA A 46 -4.39 -11.62 -13.52
CA ALA A 46 -4.52 -10.73 -12.36
C ALA A 46 -3.16 -10.11 -11.98
N ARG A 47 -2.08 -10.89 -12.06
CA ARG A 47 -0.72 -10.43 -11.78
C ARG A 47 -0.23 -9.41 -12.80
N VAL A 48 -0.46 -9.65 -14.10
CA VAL A 48 -0.13 -8.69 -15.16
C VAL A 48 -0.91 -7.39 -14.99
N ALA A 49 -2.22 -7.46 -14.76
CA ALA A 49 -3.05 -6.27 -14.51
C ALA A 49 -2.59 -5.48 -13.27
N ALA A 50 -2.15 -6.17 -12.21
CA ALA A 50 -1.59 -5.52 -11.02
C ALA A 50 -0.24 -4.84 -11.30
N LEU A 51 0.62 -5.42 -12.14
CA LEU A 51 1.89 -4.80 -12.53
C LEU A 51 1.66 -3.56 -13.40
N GLU A 52 0.73 -3.64 -14.35
CA GLU A 52 0.34 -2.50 -15.19
C GLU A 52 -0.21 -1.35 -14.35
N SER A 53 -1.09 -1.62 -13.38
CA SER A 53 -1.64 -0.58 -12.51
C SER A 53 -0.57 0.08 -11.62
N ILE A 54 0.37 -0.70 -11.09
CA ILE A 54 1.52 -0.15 -10.33
C ILE A 54 2.35 0.77 -11.23
N SER A 55 2.68 0.34 -12.45
CA SER A 55 3.47 1.15 -13.38
C SER A 55 2.77 2.46 -13.76
N ALA A 56 1.45 2.43 -13.97
CA ALA A 56 0.65 3.59 -14.30
C ALA A 56 0.62 4.58 -13.13
N GLN A 57 0.49 4.07 -11.90
CA GLN A 57 0.52 4.88 -10.69
C GLN A 57 1.87 5.59 -10.52
N GLN A 58 2.98 4.86 -10.70
CA GLN A 58 4.33 5.45 -10.64
C GLN A 58 4.53 6.55 -11.69
N ALA A 59 4.03 6.34 -12.91
CA ALA A 59 4.10 7.35 -13.96
C ALA A 59 3.27 8.61 -13.65
N LEU A 60 2.11 8.44 -13.02
CA LEU A 60 1.29 9.57 -12.55
C LEU A 60 1.98 10.33 -11.43
N GLU A 61 2.52 9.63 -10.43
CA GLU A 61 3.24 10.23 -9.31
C GLU A 61 4.44 11.07 -9.78
N GLU A 62 5.19 10.59 -10.78
CA GLU A 62 6.31 11.35 -11.34
C GLU A 62 5.84 12.63 -12.05
N LYS A 63 4.72 12.58 -12.78
CA LYS A 63 4.13 13.78 -13.41
C LYS A 63 3.64 14.77 -12.37
N LEU A 64 2.96 14.30 -11.33
CA LEU A 64 2.53 15.14 -10.21
C LEU A 64 3.72 15.77 -9.49
N ARG A 65 4.82 15.04 -9.30
CA ARG A 65 6.06 15.55 -8.72
C ARG A 65 6.65 16.68 -9.57
N GLN A 66 6.79 16.46 -10.88
CA GLN A 66 7.33 17.47 -11.79
C GLN A 66 6.45 18.72 -11.85
N PHE A 67 5.12 18.53 -11.90
CA PHE A 67 4.16 19.63 -11.84
C PHE A 67 4.27 20.39 -10.51
N ALA A 68 4.34 19.69 -9.37
CA ALA A 68 4.43 20.31 -8.07
C ALA A 68 5.71 21.14 -7.91
N ILE A 69 6.85 20.61 -8.34
CA ILE A 69 8.13 21.31 -8.28
C ILE A 69 8.12 22.57 -9.15
N SER A 70 7.52 22.50 -10.34
CA SER A 70 7.57 23.60 -11.32
C SER A 70 6.48 24.65 -11.13
N ARG A 71 5.26 24.26 -10.71
CA ARG A 71 4.08 25.12 -10.68
C ARG A 71 3.56 25.41 -9.27
N THR A 72 3.76 24.50 -8.31
CA THR A 72 3.25 24.65 -6.93
C THR A 72 4.32 24.31 -5.87
N PRO A 73 5.51 24.96 -5.90
CA PRO A 73 6.63 24.59 -5.03
C PRO A 73 6.30 24.70 -3.54
N GLU A 74 5.42 25.64 -3.16
CA GLU A 74 4.96 25.76 -1.77
C GLU A 74 4.11 24.55 -1.33
N LEU A 75 3.17 24.11 -2.17
CA LEU A 75 2.33 22.94 -1.92
C LEU A 75 3.21 21.68 -1.80
N TRP A 76 4.18 21.53 -2.70
CA TRP A 76 5.15 20.44 -2.66
C TRP A 76 5.97 20.44 -1.37
N ARG A 77 6.48 21.61 -0.95
CA ARG A 77 7.25 21.76 0.29
C ARG A 77 6.44 21.33 1.51
N VAL A 78 5.18 21.76 1.63
CA VAL A 78 4.29 21.40 2.74
C VAL A 78 4.02 19.90 2.75
N LEU A 79 3.75 19.30 1.57
CA LEU A 79 3.55 17.87 1.43
C LEU A 79 4.79 17.07 1.91
N GLN A 80 5.99 17.50 1.54
CA GLN A 80 7.23 16.86 2.00
C GLN A 80 7.44 16.98 3.51
N GLN A 81 7.13 18.15 4.10
CA GLN A 81 7.21 18.35 5.54
C GLN A 81 6.24 17.43 6.30
N LEU A 82 5.00 17.29 5.82
CA LEU A 82 4.02 16.38 6.42
C LEU A 82 4.44 14.92 6.29
N ARG A 83 4.96 14.51 5.12
CA ARG A 83 5.49 13.15 4.91
C ARG A 83 6.65 12.83 5.86
N SER A 84 7.57 13.77 6.05
CA SER A 84 8.67 13.63 7.02
C SER A 84 8.13 13.44 8.43
N LEU A 85 7.23 14.32 8.88
CA LEU A 85 6.69 14.23 10.24
C LEU A 85 5.85 12.97 10.46
N HIS A 86 5.09 12.53 9.45
CA HIS A 86 4.35 11.28 9.51
C HIS A 86 5.29 10.08 9.68
N LYS A 87 6.40 10.06 8.93
CA LYS A 87 7.46 9.05 9.07
C LYS A 87 8.07 9.09 10.47
N ASP A 88 8.51 10.25 10.94
CA ASP A 88 9.13 10.41 12.25
C ASP A 88 8.19 9.96 13.38
N THR A 89 6.90 10.34 13.31
CA THR A 89 5.86 9.92 14.26
C THR A 89 5.62 8.41 14.22
N SER A 90 5.67 7.81 13.03
CA SER A 90 5.51 6.34 12.87
C SER A 90 6.68 5.59 13.50
N GLU A 91 7.90 6.09 13.32
CA GLU A 91 9.10 5.52 13.95
C GLU A 91 9.07 5.67 15.47
N GLN A 92 8.60 6.82 16.00
CA GLN A 92 8.42 7.02 17.44
C GLN A 92 7.38 6.07 18.03
N LEU A 93 6.26 5.85 17.34
CA LEU A 93 5.24 4.88 17.74
C LEU A 93 5.80 3.46 17.84
N LEU A 94 6.57 3.03 16.83
CA LEU A 94 7.19 1.71 16.84
C LEU A 94 8.19 1.55 18.01
N LYS A 95 8.98 2.59 18.30
CA LYS A 95 9.89 2.59 19.46
C LYS A 95 9.12 2.52 20.78
N LEU A 96 8.04 3.29 20.91
CA LEU A 96 7.20 3.30 22.11
C LEU A 96 6.52 1.95 22.33
N GLN A 97 5.95 1.36 21.27
CA GLN A 97 5.36 0.03 21.30
C GLN A 97 6.38 -1.00 21.81
N SER A 98 7.56 -1.05 21.20
CA SER A 98 8.60 -1.98 21.59
C SER A 98 9.06 -1.79 23.05
N ALA A 99 9.15 -0.53 23.51
CA ALA A 99 9.49 -0.23 24.90
C ALA A 99 8.42 -0.71 25.88
N LEU A 100 7.14 -0.49 25.58
CA LEU A 100 6.01 -0.94 26.40
C LEU A 100 5.93 -2.48 26.46
N GLU A 101 6.09 -3.14 25.32
CA GLU A 101 6.13 -4.60 25.24
C GLU A 101 7.31 -5.18 26.04
N SER A 102 8.47 -4.52 26.04
CA SER A 102 9.66 -4.97 26.80
C SER A 102 9.46 -4.99 28.32
N VAL A 103 8.53 -4.18 28.84
CA VAL A 103 8.16 -4.14 30.26
C VAL A 103 6.84 -4.87 30.54
N GLY A 104 6.34 -5.65 29.57
CA GLY A 104 5.12 -6.44 29.70
C GLY A 104 3.83 -5.61 29.74
N ARG A 105 3.84 -4.38 29.19
CA ARG A 105 2.66 -3.54 29.05
C ARG A 105 2.07 -3.63 27.65
N ASP A 106 0.75 -3.60 27.59
CA ASP A 106 0.00 -3.51 26.35
C ASP A 106 0.05 -2.07 25.80
N ALA A 107 0.60 -1.90 24.60
CA ALA A 107 0.70 -0.61 23.95
C ALA A 107 -0.67 0.01 23.66
N ASP A 108 -1.68 -0.80 23.37
CA ASP A 108 -3.02 -0.31 23.04
C ASP A 108 -3.74 0.28 24.26
N GLN A 109 -3.26 0.03 25.48
CA GLN A 109 -3.78 0.64 26.71
C GLN A 109 -3.00 1.90 27.14
N ASP A 110 -1.85 2.17 26.53
CA ASP A 110 -1.04 3.33 26.87
C ASP A 110 -1.59 4.61 26.25
N LEU A 111 -1.80 5.64 27.08
CA LEU A 111 -2.42 6.90 26.66
C LEU A 111 -1.56 7.67 25.66
N ASP A 112 -0.24 7.64 25.82
CA ASP A 112 0.68 8.32 24.92
C ASP A 112 0.74 7.59 23.58
N TYR A 113 0.79 6.27 23.58
CA TYR A 113 0.72 5.46 22.36
C TYR A 113 -0.58 5.74 21.57
N GLN A 114 -1.73 5.74 22.23
CA GLN A 114 -3.01 6.10 21.59
C GLN A 114 -3.01 7.55 21.06
N ARG A 115 -2.44 8.50 21.81
CA ARG A 115 -2.34 9.91 21.41
C ARG A 115 -1.45 10.06 20.17
N PHE A 116 -0.26 9.47 20.15
CA PHE A 116 0.62 9.48 18.98
C PHE A 116 -0.02 8.74 17.79
N GLY A 117 -0.73 7.65 18.03
CA GLY A 117 -1.47 6.90 17.02
C GLY A 117 -2.53 7.75 16.31
N ARG A 118 -3.32 8.52 17.07
CA ARG A 118 -4.28 9.48 16.51
C ARG A 118 -3.60 10.57 15.67
N LYS A 119 -2.50 11.14 16.17
CA LYS A 119 -1.74 12.18 15.43
C LYS A 119 -1.16 11.65 14.12
N ARG A 120 -0.58 10.44 14.12
CA ARG A 120 -0.12 9.78 12.89
C ARG A 120 -1.25 9.65 11.88
N ASN A 121 -2.42 9.18 12.32
CA ASN A 121 -3.58 9.02 11.44
C ASN A 121 -4.05 10.37 10.87
N GLU A 122 -4.05 11.42 11.69
CA GLU A 122 -4.39 12.78 11.28
C GLU A 122 -3.42 13.32 10.22
N LEU A 123 -2.10 13.15 10.42
CA LEU A 123 -1.10 13.48 9.41
C LEU A 123 -1.33 12.72 8.10
N GLY A 124 -1.66 11.43 8.18
CA GLY A 124 -1.97 10.60 7.01
C GLY A 124 -3.24 11.04 6.26
N MET A 125 -4.20 11.68 6.94
CA MET A 125 -5.36 12.29 6.28
C MET A 125 -4.99 13.60 5.59
N LEU A 126 -4.19 14.46 6.24
CA LEU A 126 -3.72 15.71 5.66
C LEU A 126 -2.86 15.49 4.41
N ILE A 127 -1.97 14.50 4.43
CA ILE A 127 -1.16 14.11 3.27
C ILE A 127 -2.06 13.73 2.10
N ARG A 128 -3.04 12.83 2.32
CA ARG A 128 -3.98 12.41 1.28
C ARG A 128 -4.82 13.57 0.74
N LYS A 129 -5.27 14.48 1.59
CA LYS A 129 -5.99 15.69 1.18
C LYS A 129 -5.14 16.54 0.23
N LEU A 130 -3.88 16.79 0.59
CA LEU A 130 -2.97 17.59 -0.25
C LEU A 130 -2.58 16.90 -1.56
N GLU A 131 -2.42 15.58 -1.55
CA GLU A 131 -2.18 14.80 -2.78
C GLU A 131 -3.36 14.93 -3.75
N ASN A 132 -4.59 14.81 -3.25
CA ASN A 132 -5.79 14.99 -4.06
C ASN A 132 -5.90 16.42 -4.63
N GLU A 133 -5.59 17.45 -3.85
CA GLU A 133 -5.59 18.84 -4.33
C GLU A 133 -4.50 19.06 -5.40
N LEU A 134 -3.33 18.47 -5.23
CA LEU A 134 -2.25 18.53 -6.23
C LEU A 134 -2.67 17.84 -7.53
N GLU A 135 -3.34 16.69 -7.44
CA GLU A 135 -3.88 15.98 -8.60
C GLU A 135 -4.96 16.79 -9.32
N ASN A 136 -5.89 17.39 -8.58
CA ASN A 136 -6.93 18.26 -9.15
C ASN A 136 -6.32 19.47 -9.88
N ALA A 137 -5.30 20.11 -9.28
CA ALA A 137 -4.58 21.22 -9.89
C ALA A 137 -3.84 20.78 -11.17
N TYR A 138 -3.23 19.59 -11.16
CA TYR A 138 -2.59 19.01 -12.34
C TYR A 138 -3.60 18.71 -13.46
N ILE A 139 -4.76 18.13 -13.14
CA ILE A 139 -5.83 17.86 -14.11
C ILE A 139 -6.33 19.18 -14.72
N ALA A 140 -6.55 20.21 -13.90
CA ALA A 140 -6.97 21.52 -14.39
C ALA A 140 -5.90 22.12 -15.33
N TYR A 141 -4.61 22.02 -14.96
CA TYR A 141 -3.49 22.48 -15.78
C TYR A 141 -3.45 21.76 -17.14
N VAL A 142 -3.53 20.43 -17.16
CA VAL A 142 -3.53 19.66 -18.41
C VAL A 142 -4.70 20.06 -19.30
N LYS A 143 -5.92 20.23 -18.74
CA LYS A 143 -7.09 20.68 -19.50
C LYS A 143 -6.85 22.04 -20.14
N PHE A 144 -6.29 22.99 -19.39
CA PHE A 144 -5.95 24.32 -19.91
C PHE A 144 -4.91 24.26 -21.02
N GLU A 145 -3.82 23.49 -20.86
CA GLU A 145 -2.79 23.33 -21.90
C GLU A 145 -3.37 22.71 -23.19
N THR A 146 -4.37 21.85 -23.09
CA THR A 146 -5.03 21.23 -24.26
C THR A 146 -6.07 22.13 -24.95
N ALA A 147 -6.59 23.15 -24.27
CA ALA A 147 -7.62 24.05 -24.78
C ALA A 147 -7.47 25.49 -24.23
N PRO A 148 -6.38 26.20 -24.56
CA PRO A 148 -6.00 27.45 -23.90
C PRO A 148 -6.90 28.65 -24.20
N HIS A 149 -7.75 28.58 -25.23
CA HIS A 149 -8.66 29.67 -25.62
C HIS A 149 -10.04 29.62 -24.94
N ASP A 150 -10.30 28.59 -24.12
CA ASP A 150 -11.53 28.51 -23.34
C ASP A 150 -11.34 29.19 -21.99
N ALA A 151 -12.01 30.34 -21.81
CA ALA A 151 -12.00 31.12 -20.57
C ALA A 151 -12.47 30.30 -19.35
N VAL A 152 -13.28 29.24 -19.57
CA VAL A 152 -13.72 28.33 -18.50
C VAL A 152 -12.53 27.58 -17.91
N PHE A 153 -11.57 27.12 -18.72
CA PHE A 153 -10.41 26.37 -18.22
C PHE A 153 -9.42 27.26 -17.50
N SER A 154 -9.22 28.51 -17.96
CA SER A 154 -8.38 29.48 -17.25
C SER A 154 -8.89 29.75 -15.83
N ASN A 155 -10.21 29.92 -15.67
CA ASN A 155 -10.82 30.12 -14.36
C ASN A 155 -10.73 28.85 -13.49
N GLN A 156 -10.95 27.66 -14.05
CA GLN A 156 -10.82 26.40 -13.31
C GLN A 156 -9.39 26.18 -12.78
N VAL A 157 -8.37 26.53 -13.55
CA VAL A 157 -6.97 26.48 -13.11
C VAL A 157 -6.73 27.41 -11.93
N ALA A 158 -7.20 28.66 -12.02
CA ALA A 158 -7.06 29.62 -10.92
C ALA A 158 -7.76 29.16 -9.63
N VAL A 159 -8.98 28.62 -9.76
CA VAL A 159 -9.74 28.07 -8.62
C VAL A 159 -9.03 26.86 -8.01
N ALA A 160 -8.52 25.93 -8.83
CA ALA A 160 -7.79 24.75 -8.35
C ALA A 160 -6.50 25.14 -7.61
N TYR A 161 -5.76 26.13 -8.13
CA TYR A 161 -4.59 26.66 -7.42
C TYR A 161 -4.95 27.33 -6.10
N GLN A 162 -6.00 28.15 -6.06
CA GLN A 162 -6.44 28.79 -4.82
C GLN A 162 -6.90 27.77 -3.78
N SER A 163 -7.65 26.74 -4.18
CA SER A 163 -8.07 25.64 -3.32
C SER A 163 -6.87 24.89 -2.74
N GLY A 164 -5.92 24.51 -3.60
CA GLY A 164 -4.69 23.85 -3.18
C GLY A 164 -3.88 24.70 -2.21
N MET A 165 -3.75 26.00 -2.47
CA MET A 165 -3.04 26.92 -1.57
C MET A 165 -3.75 27.13 -0.23
N ALA A 166 -5.08 27.21 -0.21
CA ALA A 166 -5.85 27.27 1.02
C ALA A 166 -5.65 26.00 1.86
N THR A 167 -5.72 24.84 1.22
CA THR A 167 -5.46 23.54 1.86
C THR A 167 -4.02 23.44 2.37
N ALA A 168 -3.03 23.95 1.62
CA ALA A 168 -1.64 23.99 2.06
C ALA A 168 -1.46 24.83 3.32
N ARG A 169 -2.13 26.00 3.41
CA ARG A 169 -2.08 26.87 4.58
C ARG A 169 -2.74 26.21 5.79
N GLU A 170 -3.92 25.62 5.61
CA GLU A 170 -4.62 24.85 6.65
C GLU A 170 -3.74 23.70 7.16
N ALA A 171 -3.19 22.91 6.25
CA ALA A 171 -2.32 21.79 6.59
C ALA A 171 -1.02 22.23 7.26
N THR A 172 -0.46 23.39 6.89
CA THR A 172 0.71 23.99 7.55
C THR A 172 0.38 24.47 8.96
N ALA A 173 -0.75 25.14 9.15
CA ALA A 173 -1.22 25.55 10.47
C ALA A 173 -1.39 24.32 11.37
N ARG A 174 -2.07 23.29 10.85
CA ARG A 174 -2.28 22.04 11.58
C ARG A 174 -0.99 21.28 11.84
N PHE A 175 -0.04 21.31 10.91
CA PHE A 175 1.31 20.77 11.10
C PHE A 175 2.01 21.44 12.27
N ASN A 176 1.97 22.78 12.35
CA ASN A 176 2.62 23.51 13.44
C ASN A 176 1.97 23.16 14.80
N GLU A 177 0.65 23.10 14.86
CA GLU A 177 -0.07 22.66 16.07
C GLU A 177 0.34 21.25 16.50
N LEU A 178 0.32 20.29 15.57
CA LEU A 178 0.67 18.91 15.85
C LEU A 178 2.13 18.77 16.29
N LYS A 179 3.05 19.49 15.63
CA LYS A 179 4.46 19.52 15.99
C LYS A 179 4.68 20.05 17.40
N ASP A 180 4.05 21.17 17.75
CA ASP A 180 4.17 21.77 19.08
C ASP A 180 3.61 20.84 20.17
N GLU A 181 2.55 20.09 19.87
CA GLU A 181 2.03 19.10 20.80
C GLU A 181 2.85 17.82 20.91
N LEU A 182 3.69 17.50 19.91
CA LEU A 182 4.59 16.33 19.92
C LEU A 182 5.90 16.63 20.68
N LEU A 183 6.28 17.90 20.79
CA LEU A 183 7.51 18.36 21.44
C LEU A 183 7.31 18.84 22.89
N LYS A 184 6.07 18.84 23.38
CA LYS A 184 5.71 19.09 24.79
C LYS A 184 5.61 17.78 25.56
#